data_AF-X0YI78-F1
#
_entry.id   AF-X0YI78-F1
#
_cell.length_a   1.000
_cell.length_b   1.000
_cell.length_c   1.000
_cell.angle_alpha   90.00
_cell.angle_beta   90.00
_cell.angle_gamma   90.00
#
_symmetry.space_group_name_H-M   'P 1'
#
loop_
_entity.id
_entity.type
_entity.pdbx_description
1 polymer ?
#
loop_
_entity_poly.entity_id
_entity_poly.type
_entity_poly.pdbx_seq_one_letter_code
_entity_poly.pdbx_strand_id
1 'polypeptide(L)'
;MEGYFVYILAGCKKGVLYVGMAKKLKRRVSEHKNDLRNGFTEKHKVKKLVYYEQCDGKKLAVLREKQLKKWNKSWKIRLIEKFNPGWKDLYSDLNSTIAVKPNSVQTSASSG
;
A
#
# COMPACT_ATOMS: atom_id res chain seq x y z
N MET A 1 -18.28 -8.64 -5.44
CA MET A 1 -16.96 -9.29 -5.36
C MET A 1 -16.19 -8.70 -4.19
N GLU A 2 -15.51 -9.52 -3.39
CA GLU A 2 -14.78 -9.06 -2.21
C GLU A 2 -13.35 -8.65 -2.58
N GLY A 3 -13.03 -7.36 -2.47
CA GLY A 3 -11.69 -6.84 -2.76
C GLY A 3 -10.65 -7.27 -1.74
N TYR A 4 -9.46 -7.65 -2.21
CA TYR A 4 -8.27 -7.80 -1.39
C TYR A 4 -7.28 -6.69 -1.72
N PHE A 5 -6.39 -6.38 -0.78
CA PHE A 5 -5.34 -5.38 -0.97
C PHE A 5 -3.99 -6.02 -0.79
N VAL A 6 -3.04 -5.61 -1.61
CA VAL A 6 -1.60 -5.80 -1.38
C VAL A 6 -1.03 -4.45 -0.97
N TYR A 7 -0.16 -4.43 0.03
CA TYR A 7 0.36 -3.19 0.61
C TYR A 7 1.84 -3.28 0.96
N ILE A 8 2.48 -2.12 1.04
CA ILE A 8 3.86 -1.96 1.51
C ILE A 8 3.89 -0.98 2.68
N LEU A 9 4.45 -1.42 3.80
CA LEU A 9 4.81 -0.57 4.92
C LEU A 9 6.29 -0.21 4.87
N ALA A 10 6.64 1.00 5.31
CA ALA A 10 8.01 1.47 5.45
C ALA A 10 8.27 2.06 6.84
N GLY A 11 9.49 1.90 7.35
CA GLY A 11 9.94 2.60 8.55
C GLY A 11 10.42 4.02 8.23
N CYS A 12 11.29 4.13 7.23
CA CYS A 12 11.84 5.39 6.73
C CYS A 12 11.88 5.39 5.19
N LYS A 13 12.05 6.56 4.58
CA LYS A 13 12.21 6.69 3.12
C LYS A 13 13.39 5.83 2.65
N LYS A 14 13.15 4.95 1.67
CA LYS A 14 14.14 3.98 1.14
C LYS A 14 14.72 3.00 2.19
N GLY A 15 14.11 2.89 3.36
CA GLY A 15 14.53 2.02 4.47
C GLY A 15 14.03 0.58 4.36
N VAL A 16 13.75 -0.05 5.50
CA VAL A 16 13.13 -1.38 5.56
C VAL A 16 11.72 -1.32 4.99
N LEU A 17 11.38 -2.30 4.13
CA LEU A 17 10.07 -2.44 3.50
C LEU A 17 9.44 -3.76 3.93
N TYR A 18 8.18 -3.71 4.34
CA TYR A 18 7.36 -4.87 4.63
C TYR A 18 6.27 -5.00 3.58
N VAL A 19 6.09 -6.19 3.01
CA VAL A 19 5.06 -6.48 2.01
C VAL A 19 4.05 -7.45 2.60
N GLY A 20 2.77 -7.11 2.52
CA GLY A 20 1.68 -7.96 2.99
C GLY A 20 0.42 -7.84 2.13
N MET A 21 -0.55 -8.69 2.42
CA MET A 21 -1.90 -8.60 1.86
C MET A 21 -2.98 -8.64 2.94
N ALA A 22 -4.12 -8.02 2.68
CA ALA A 22 -5.22 -7.91 3.62
C ALA A 22 -6.57 -7.78 2.90
N LYS A 23 -7.61 -8.41 3.43
CA LYS A 23 -9.00 -8.15 3.01
C LYS A 23 -9.50 -6.79 3.53
N LYS A 24 -9.15 -6.46 4.78
CA LYS A 24 -9.49 -5.18 5.43
C LYS A 24 -8.21 -4.38 5.67
N LEU A 25 -7.77 -3.63 4.67
CA LEU A 25 -6.50 -2.88 4.71
C LEU A 25 -6.42 -1.95 5.93
N LYS A 26 -7.43 -1.09 6.14
CA LYS A 26 -7.49 -0.14 7.26
C LYS A 26 -7.33 -0.83 8.62
N ARG A 27 -8.07 -1.92 8.85
CA ARG A 27 -7.97 -2.70 10.10
C ARG A 27 -6.55 -3.25 10.28
N ARG A 28 -5.97 -3.84 9.24
CA ARG A 28 -4.63 -4.43 9.30
C ARG A 28 -3.52 -3.42 9.54
N VAL A 29 -3.57 -2.27 8.86
CA VAL A 29 -2.58 -1.20 9.10
C VAL A 29 -2.74 -0.61 10.50
N SER A 30 -3.98 -0.48 10.99
CA SER A 30 -4.24 -0.09 12.39
C SER A 30 -3.62 -1.07 13.39
N GLU A 31 -3.79 -2.39 13.17
CA GLU A 31 -3.18 -3.43 14.00
C GLU A 31 -1.65 -3.30 14.04
N HIS A 32 -0.99 -3.02 12.91
CA HIS A 32 0.46 -2.80 12.85
C HIS A 32 0.92 -1.49 13.51
N LYS A 33 0.11 -0.42 13.43
CA LYS A 33 0.44 0.88 14.03
C LYS A 33 0.36 0.87 15.55
N ASN A 34 -0.65 0.18 16.08
CA ASN A 34 -0.92 0.06 17.51
C ASN A 34 -0.15 -1.10 18.16
N ASP A 35 0.81 -1.71 17.43
CA ASP A 35 1.63 -2.85 17.88
C ASP A 35 0.78 -4.00 18.47
N LEU A 36 -0.46 -4.18 17.98
CA LEU A 36 -1.41 -5.20 18.49
C LEU A 36 -1.01 -6.63 18.11
N ARG A 37 0.15 -6.79 17.46
CA ARG A 37 0.87 -8.05 17.29
C ARG A 37 2.35 -7.81 17.60
N ASN A 38 2.84 -8.35 18.72
CA ASN A 38 4.27 -8.52 18.95
C ASN A 38 4.91 -9.21 17.73
N GLY A 39 5.87 -8.54 17.06
CA GLY A 39 6.48 -9.08 15.83
C GLY A 39 7.44 -8.12 15.11
N PHE A 40 7.89 -8.54 13.91
CA PHE A 40 8.92 -7.85 13.10
C PHE A 40 8.64 -6.34 12.84
N THR A 41 7.38 -5.93 12.77
CA THR A 41 7.00 -4.51 12.54
C THR A 41 7.25 -3.60 13.74
N GLU A 42 7.17 -4.14 14.97
CA GLU A 42 7.49 -3.42 16.21
C GLU A 42 9.00 -3.17 16.30
N LYS A 43 9.81 -4.22 16.06
CA LYS A 43 11.28 -4.17 16.13
C LYS A 43 11.92 -3.20 15.14
N HIS A 44 11.29 -2.97 13.99
CA HIS A 44 11.85 -2.14 12.90
C HIS A 44 11.09 -0.81 12.66
N LYS A 45 10.13 -0.45 13.53
CA LYS A 45 9.31 0.78 13.40
C LYS A 45 8.67 0.95 12.01
N VAL A 46 8.29 -0.15 11.36
CA VAL A 46 7.75 -0.14 9.99
C VAL A 46 6.26 0.19 10.03
N LYS A 47 5.94 1.47 10.24
CA LYS A 47 4.57 1.91 10.59
C LYS A 47 3.87 2.77 9.52
N LYS A 48 4.57 3.19 8.47
CA LYS A 48 4.00 4.06 7.42
C LYS A 48 3.48 3.24 6.26
N LEU A 49 2.20 3.39 5.91
CA LEU A 49 1.63 2.83 4.70
C LEU A 49 2.06 3.69 3.52
N VAL A 50 2.96 3.17 2.68
CA VAL A 50 3.52 3.94 1.56
C VAL A 50 3.02 3.50 0.20
N TYR A 51 2.40 2.33 0.12
CA TYR A 51 1.80 1.78 -1.10
C TYR A 51 0.65 0.83 -0.77
N TYR A 52 -0.39 0.84 -1.59
CA TYR A 52 -1.39 -0.23 -1.64
C TYR A 52 -2.01 -0.33 -3.04
N GLU A 53 -2.46 -1.52 -3.41
CA GLU A 53 -3.24 -1.78 -4.62
C GLU A 53 -4.39 -2.74 -4.32
N GLN A 54 -5.53 -2.55 -4.96
CA GLN A 54 -6.67 -3.45 -4.87
C GLN A 54 -6.54 -4.58 -5.91
N CYS A 55 -6.87 -5.80 -5.51
CA CYS A 55 -6.92 -6.97 -6.38
C CYS A 55 -8.33 -7.59 -6.36
N ASP A 56 -8.75 -8.09 -7.52
CA ASP A 56 -10.00 -8.84 -7.72
C ASP A 56 -9.90 -10.26 -7.15
N GLY A 57 -9.92 -10.33 -5.83
CA GLY A 57 -9.98 -11.57 -5.08
C GLY A 57 -8.63 -12.06 -4.52
N LYS A 58 -8.74 -13.08 -3.67
CA LYS A 58 -7.63 -13.60 -2.86
C LYS A 58 -6.49 -14.15 -3.72
N LYS A 59 -6.81 -14.87 -4.81
CA LYS A 59 -5.80 -15.53 -5.65
C LYS A 59 -4.85 -14.51 -6.30
N LEU A 60 -5.41 -13.45 -6.89
CA LEU A 60 -4.62 -12.36 -7.48
C LEU A 60 -3.78 -11.64 -6.43
N ALA A 61 -4.36 -11.35 -5.26
CA ALA A 61 -3.62 -10.72 -4.17
C ALA A 61 -2.44 -11.59 -3.68
N VAL A 62 -2.60 -12.91 -3.56
CA VAL A 62 -1.51 -13.83 -3.18
C VAL A 62 -0.40 -13.84 -4.23
N LEU A 63 -0.75 -13.91 -5.52
CA LEU A 63 0.25 -13.89 -6.60
C LEU A 63 1.03 -12.58 -6.61
N ARG A 64 0.32 -11.46 -6.47
CA ARG A 64 0.92 -10.13 -6.45
C ARG A 64 1.80 -9.91 -5.21
N GLU A 65 1.35 -10.36 -4.03
CA GLU A 65 2.16 -10.32 -2.81
C GLU A 65 3.46 -11.13 -2.98
N LYS A 66 3.38 -12.35 -3.52
CA LYS A 66 4.56 -13.19 -3.81
C LYS A 66 5.51 -12.52 -4.80
N GLN A 67 4.96 -11.90 -5.84
CA GLN A 67 5.74 -11.16 -6.84
C GLN A 67 6.50 -10.00 -6.19
N LEU A 68 5.80 -9.17 -5.43
CA LEU A 68 6.43 -8.05 -4.73
C LEU A 68 7.46 -8.54 -3.72
N LYS A 69 7.22 -9.62 -2.96
CA LYS A 69 8.22 -10.17 -2.02
C LYS A 69 9.52 -10.56 -2.74
N LYS A 70 9.44 -11.17 -3.93
CA LYS A 70 10.59 -11.56 -4.76
C LYS A 70 11.35 -10.41 -5.41
N TRP A 71 10.75 -9.23 -5.56
CA TRP A 71 11.42 -8.10 -6.21
C TRP A 71 12.62 -7.58 -5.41
N ASN A 72 13.63 -7.10 -6.11
CA ASN A 72 14.72 -6.38 -5.47
C ASN A 72 14.21 -5.06 -4.88
N LYS A 73 14.91 -4.57 -3.85
CA LYS A 73 14.51 -3.37 -3.10
C LYS A 73 14.34 -2.14 -4.00
N SER A 74 15.23 -1.94 -4.98
CA SER A 74 15.17 -0.79 -5.89
C SER A 74 13.89 -0.75 -6.74
N TRP A 75 13.37 -1.91 -7.15
CA TRP A 75 12.11 -1.97 -7.91
C TRP A 75 10.90 -1.64 -7.05
N LYS A 76 10.90 -2.08 -5.79
CA LYS A 76 9.87 -1.69 -4.81
C LYS A 76 9.91 -0.19 -4.56
N ILE A 77 11.11 0.39 -4.40
CA ILE A 77 11.29 1.84 -4.24
C ILE A 77 10.72 2.59 -5.45
N ARG A 78 11.06 2.17 -6.68
CA ARG A 78 10.53 2.80 -7.90
C ARG A 78 9.01 2.71 -8.00
N LEU A 79 8.43 1.56 -7.61
CA LEU A 79 6.97 1.38 -7.54
C LEU A 79 6.34 2.37 -6.55
N ILE A 80 6.92 2.47 -5.35
CA ILE A 80 6.45 3.41 -4.31
C ILE A 80 6.59 4.84 -4.80
N GLU A 81 7.73 5.24 -5.37
CA GLU A 81 7.97 6.61 -5.83
C GLU A 81 7.06 7.01 -7.00
N LYS A 82 6.70 6.06 -7.88
CA LYS A 82 5.72 6.29 -8.95
C LYS A 82 4.31 6.52 -8.40
N PHE A 83 3.95 5.85 -7.30
CA PHE A 83 2.61 5.92 -6.70
C PHE A 83 2.46 7.02 -5.64
N ASN A 84 3.51 7.23 -4.85
CA ASN A 84 3.57 8.09 -3.68
C ASN A 84 4.98 8.72 -3.60
N PRO A 85 5.30 9.69 -4.47
CA PRO A 85 6.64 10.29 -4.56
C PRO A 85 7.07 10.98 -3.26
N GLY A 86 6.11 11.46 -2.48
CA GLY A 86 6.33 12.07 -1.18
C GLY A 86 6.55 11.08 -0.03
N TRP A 87 6.38 9.76 -0.25
CA TRP A 87 6.42 8.75 0.81
C TRP A 87 5.49 9.09 1.99
N LYS A 88 4.34 9.72 1.69
CA LYS A 88 3.34 10.10 2.68
C LYS A 88 2.76 8.85 3.33
N ASP A 89 2.36 8.94 4.59
CA ASP A 89 1.63 7.87 5.27
C ASP A 89 0.17 7.86 4.81
N LEU A 90 -0.14 6.98 3.87
CA LEU A 90 -1.46 6.86 3.22
C LEU A 90 -2.54 6.34 4.18
N TYR A 91 -2.15 5.90 5.38
CA TYR A 91 -3.13 5.48 6.38
C TYR A 91 -4.06 6.63 6.79
N SER A 92 -3.55 7.86 6.84
CA SER A 92 -4.36 9.05 7.13
C SER A 92 -5.43 9.26 6.06
N ASP A 93 -5.09 9.05 4.78
CA ASP A 93 -6.04 9.15 3.67
C ASP A 93 -7.13 8.05 3.73
N LEU A 94 -6.81 6.84 4.24
CA LEU A 94 -7.81 5.79 4.48
C LEU A 94 -8.80 6.13 5.61
N ASN A 95 -8.47 7.08 6.47
CA ASN A 95 -9.35 7.56 7.53
C ASN A 95 -10.19 8.76 7.08
N SER A 96 -9.73 9.48 6.07
CA SER A 96 -10.45 10.57 5.43
C SER A 96 -11.34 10.02 4.30
N THR A 97 -12.39 9.26 4.66
CA THR A 97 -13.40 8.86 3.68
C THR A 97 -14.24 10.09 3.31
N ILE A 98 -13.74 10.87 2.37
CA ILE A 98 -14.52 11.25 1.18
C ILE A 98 -13.74 10.66 0.01
N ALA A 99 -14.37 9.72 -0.69
CA ALA A 99 -13.78 8.95 -1.75
C ALA A 99 -13.29 9.85 -2.90
N VAL A 100 -12.01 10.19 -2.91
CA VAL A 100 -11.34 10.66 -4.13
C VAL A 100 -10.58 9.48 -4.69
N LYS A 101 -11.16 8.82 -5.70
CA LYS A 101 -10.41 7.88 -6.55
C LYS A 101 -9.25 8.64 -7.16
N PRO A 102 -7.97 8.23 -6.98
CA PRO A 102 -6.91 8.81 -7.77
C PRO A 102 -7.08 8.33 -9.22
N ASN A 103 -7.28 9.28 -10.12
CA ASN A 103 -7.26 9.16 -11.58
C ASN A 103 -8.49 8.54 -12.27
N SER A 104 -9.55 9.34 -12.42
CA SER A 104 -10.25 9.42 -13.71
C SER A 104 -9.77 10.68 -14.41
N VAL A 105 -8.76 10.56 -15.27
CA VAL A 105 -8.47 11.59 -16.27
C VAL A 105 -9.69 11.63 -17.19
N GLN A 106 -10.50 12.68 -17.07
CA GLN A 106 -11.46 13.06 -18.11
C GLN A 106 -10.63 13.68 -19.24
N THR A 107 -10.48 12.94 -20.34
CA THR A 107 -10.07 13.50 -21.62
C THR A 107 -11.21 14.37 -22.14
N SER A 108 -11.10 15.68 -21.97
CA SER A 108 -11.84 16.67 -22.75
C SER A 108 -10.91 17.23 -23.82
N ALA A 109 -10.95 16.64 -25.02
CA ALA A 109 -10.48 17.29 -26.24
C ALA A 109 -11.72 17.53 -27.10
N SER A 110 -12.17 18.78 -27.05
CA SER A 110 -13.25 19.35 -27.85
C SER A 110 -12.81 19.44 -29.31
N SER A 111 -13.72 19.08 -30.20
CA SER A 111 -13.63 19.29 -31.64
C SER A 111 -13.31 20.74 -32.01
N GLY A 112 -12.43 20.91 -32.97
CA GLY A 112 -12.19 22.14 -33.73
C GLY A 112 -11.59 21.76 -35.08
#